data_AF-A0A8T0PAQ4-F1
#
_entry.id   AF-A0A8T0PAQ4-F1
#
_cell.length_a   1.000
_cell.length_b   1.000
_cell.length_c   1.000
_cell.angle_alpha   90.00
_cell.angle_beta   90.00
_cell.angle_gamma   90.00
#
_symmetry.space_group_name_H-M   'P 1'
#
loop_
_entity.id
_entity.type
_entity.pdbx_description
1 polymer ?
#
loop_
_entity_poly.entity_id
_entity_poly.type
_entity_poly.pdbx_seq_one_letter_code
_entity_poly.pdbx_strand_id
1 'polypeptide(L)'
;MPLAKETGISVFRMGIDWTRVMPKEPTDAEFKSSVNFAALERYRWIIQRVHEYGMKVMLTLFHHSLPPWAGEYGGWKMEKTVKYFMDFVRLVVDRVSDLVDYWVVFNEPHVFVMLTYCAGAWPGGDPNAIEVATSALPTGVYNQALHWMAIAHAEAYDYIHLKSKNGRKPIVGVAHHVSFTRPYGLFDVAAVTVANTLTLFPYIDSICDKLDFIGINYYGQEVISGPGLKLVDNDEYSESGRGVYPDGLFCILIQFNERYKSLNIPFLITENGVSDETDLIRKPYILEHLLAIYAAIIMGVRVLGYLFWTTSDNWEWADGYGPKFGLVAVDRANNLAREPRPSYYLFSKVVTTGKITRQDRLCAWRELQQAAFQKKTRPFFRAVDKHGRMYAGGLDRPIQRPFILRDWRFGHYEMEGLQDPFSRFIRFIISPISQKKKIHYIEDDDVSYSISG
;
A
#
# COMPACT_ATOMS: atom_id res chain seq x y z
N MET A 1 14.23 3.00 -15.96
CA MET A 1 14.99 1.75 -15.76
C MET A 1 16.40 1.98 -15.24
N PRO A 2 17.25 2.86 -15.82
CA PRO A 2 18.57 3.16 -15.24
C PRO A 2 18.52 3.54 -13.76
N LEU A 3 17.68 4.52 -13.41
CA LEU A 3 17.44 4.92 -12.01
C LEU A 3 16.98 3.75 -11.11
N ALA A 4 16.10 2.88 -11.60
CA ALA A 4 15.68 1.72 -10.83
C ALA A 4 16.88 0.80 -10.54
N LYS A 5 17.69 0.48 -11.57
CA LYS A 5 18.91 -0.33 -11.40
C LYS A 5 19.92 0.30 -10.43
N GLU A 6 20.12 1.62 -10.51
CA GLU A 6 21.06 2.36 -9.67
C GLU A 6 20.67 2.36 -8.17
N THR A 7 19.40 2.14 -7.83
CA THR A 7 19.00 1.88 -6.44
C THR A 7 19.46 0.51 -5.91
N GLY A 8 19.88 -0.40 -6.78
CA GLY A 8 20.30 -1.76 -6.39
C GLY A 8 19.16 -2.72 -6.13
N ILE A 9 17.90 -2.37 -6.44
CA ILE A 9 16.77 -3.30 -6.29
C ILE A 9 16.94 -4.54 -7.17
N SER A 10 16.47 -5.68 -6.67
CA SER A 10 16.52 -6.96 -7.37
C SER A 10 15.19 -7.35 -8.04
N VAL A 11 14.08 -6.71 -7.66
CA VAL A 11 12.73 -6.98 -8.18
C VAL A 11 12.08 -5.64 -8.55
N PHE A 12 11.53 -5.56 -9.75
CA PHE A 12 10.71 -4.44 -10.20
C PHE A 12 9.26 -4.92 -10.38
N ARG A 13 8.35 -4.36 -9.57
CA ARG A 13 6.92 -4.64 -9.68
C ARG A 13 6.26 -3.65 -10.64
N MET A 14 5.45 -4.15 -11.56
CA MET A 14 4.66 -3.34 -12.48
C MET A 14 3.31 -3.97 -12.77
N GLY A 15 2.36 -3.15 -13.26
CA GLY A 15 1.07 -3.61 -13.73
C GLY A 15 1.02 -3.80 -15.24
N ILE A 16 0.13 -4.68 -15.70
CA ILE A 16 -0.34 -4.74 -17.08
C ILE A 16 -1.81 -4.29 -17.10
N ASP A 17 -2.14 -3.36 -18.00
CA ASP A 17 -3.46 -2.75 -18.02
C ASP A 17 -4.43 -3.55 -18.91
N TRP A 18 -5.53 -3.99 -18.31
CA TRP A 18 -6.55 -4.78 -18.98
C TRP A 18 -7.17 -4.02 -20.15
N THR A 19 -7.53 -2.75 -19.95
CA THR A 19 -8.13 -1.90 -20.98
C THR A 19 -7.22 -1.72 -22.20
N ARG A 20 -5.90 -1.61 -22.01
CA ARG A 20 -4.93 -1.50 -23.11
C ARG A 20 -4.84 -2.77 -23.93
N VAL A 21 -4.96 -3.94 -23.31
CA VAL A 21 -4.89 -5.25 -24.00
C VAL A 21 -6.23 -5.61 -24.61
N MET A 22 -7.35 -5.31 -23.93
CA MET A 22 -8.72 -5.60 -24.38
C MET A 22 -9.57 -4.32 -24.33
N PRO A 23 -9.38 -3.40 -25.30
CA PRO A 23 -10.08 -2.11 -25.32
C PRO A 23 -11.58 -2.19 -25.62
N LYS A 24 -12.07 -3.33 -26.12
CA LYS A 24 -13.48 -3.58 -26.44
C LYS A 24 -13.94 -4.88 -25.77
N GLU A 25 -15.25 -5.03 -25.55
CA GLU A 25 -15.82 -6.26 -24.99
C GLU A 25 -15.50 -7.46 -25.89
N PRO A 26 -14.85 -8.51 -25.37
CA PRO A 26 -14.44 -9.67 -26.16
C PRO A 26 -15.58 -10.68 -26.29
N THR A 27 -16.47 -10.46 -27.26
CA THR A 27 -17.47 -11.47 -27.64
C THR A 27 -16.81 -12.63 -28.39
N ASP A 28 -17.41 -13.82 -28.36
CA ASP A 28 -16.81 -15.01 -29.00
C ASP A 28 -16.60 -14.82 -30.52
N ALA A 29 -17.48 -14.05 -31.18
CA ALA A 29 -17.35 -13.73 -32.60
C ALA A 29 -16.21 -12.74 -32.91
N GLU A 30 -15.91 -11.83 -31.98
CA GLU A 30 -14.98 -10.71 -32.18
C GLU A 30 -13.76 -10.77 -31.26
N PHE A 31 -13.46 -11.93 -30.68
CA PHE A 31 -12.38 -12.08 -29.71
C PHE A 31 -11.05 -11.53 -30.23
N LYS A 32 -10.61 -11.97 -31.42
CA LYS A 32 -9.32 -11.54 -31.99
C LYS A 32 -9.28 -10.04 -32.31
N SER A 33 -10.39 -9.46 -32.79
CA SER A 33 -10.47 -8.03 -33.13
C SER A 33 -10.63 -7.14 -31.89
N SER A 34 -11.07 -7.69 -30.76
CA SER A 34 -11.15 -7.00 -29.47
C SER A 34 -9.80 -6.86 -28.74
N VAL A 35 -8.78 -7.61 -29.19
CA VAL A 35 -7.45 -7.66 -28.55
C VAL A 35 -6.44 -6.75 -29.26
N ASN A 36 -5.76 -5.92 -28.49
CA ASN A 36 -4.64 -5.11 -28.95
C ASN A 36 -3.30 -5.84 -28.73
N PHE A 37 -2.93 -6.67 -29.70
CA PHE A 37 -1.66 -7.40 -29.66
C PHE A 37 -0.43 -6.50 -29.63
N ALA A 38 -0.49 -5.30 -30.23
CA ALA A 38 0.62 -4.34 -30.19
C ALA A 38 0.88 -3.83 -28.76
N ALA A 39 -0.16 -3.62 -27.95
CA ALA A 39 0.01 -3.30 -26.54
C ALA A 39 0.65 -4.46 -25.76
N LEU A 40 0.24 -5.70 -26.05
CA LEU A 40 0.81 -6.89 -25.42
C LEU A 40 2.30 -7.06 -25.75
N GLU A 41 2.70 -6.84 -27.02
CA GLU A 41 4.11 -6.81 -27.43
C GLU A 41 4.89 -5.69 -26.73
N ARG A 42 4.28 -4.53 -26.56
CA ARG A 42 4.91 -3.42 -25.83
C ARG A 42 5.17 -3.80 -24.38
N TYR A 43 4.24 -4.48 -23.71
CA TYR A 43 4.46 -4.98 -22.35
C TYR A 43 5.57 -6.03 -22.30
N ARG A 44 5.56 -7.00 -23.20
CA ARG A 44 6.65 -8.00 -23.32
C ARG A 44 8.01 -7.32 -23.49
N TRP A 45 8.10 -6.31 -24.34
CA TRP A 45 9.31 -5.51 -24.51
C TRP A 45 9.73 -4.79 -23.23
N ILE A 46 8.80 -4.17 -22.48
CA ILE A 46 9.11 -3.52 -21.20
C ILE A 46 9.65 -4.54 -20.18
N ILE A 47 9.02 -5.70 -20.06
CA ILE A 47 9.44 -6.79 -19.16
C ILE A 47 10.85 -7.27 -19.54
N GLN A 48 11.11 -7.47 -20.83
CA GLN A 48 12.45 -7.81 -21.32
C GLN A 48 13.49 -6.73 -20.95
N ARG A 49 13.13 -5.45 -21.04
CA ARG A 49 14.01 -4.35 -20.64
C ARG A 49 14.37 -4.41 -19.16
N VAL A 50 13.44 -4.77 -18.28
CA VAL A 50 13.71 -4.92 -16.83
C VAL A 50 14.76 -6.01 -16.60
N HIS A 51 14.63 -7.15 -17.26
CA HIS A 51 15.61 -8.25 -17.21
C HIS A 51 16.99 -7.87 -17.74
N GLU A 52 17.05 -7.12 -18.84
CA GLU A 52 18.33 -6.60 -19.38
C GLU A 52 19.06 -5.68 -18.40
N TYR A 53 18.35 -5.05 -17.46
CA TYR A 53 18.96 -4.29 -16.35
C TYR A 53 19.28 -5.16 -15.12
N GLY A 54 19.06 -6.48 -15.18
CA GLY A 54 19.40 -7.44 -14.12
C GLY A 54 18.37 -7.55 -13.00
N MET A 55 17.15 -7.05 -13.20
CA MET A 55 16.07 -7.11 -12.21
C MET A 55 15.05 -8.18 -12.59
N LYS A 56 14.52 -8.89 -11.59
CA LYS A 56 13.35 -9.77 -11.73
C LYS A 56 12.07 -8.96 -11.90
N VAL A 57 11.05 -9.56 -12.49
CA VAL A 57 9.75 -8.91 -12.73
C VAL A 57 8.68 -9.51 -11.84
N MET A 58 7.97 -8.64 -11.12
CA MET A 58 6.71 -8.96 -10.47
C MET A 58 5.56 -8.30 -11.24
N LEU A 59 4.72 -9.10 -11.91
CA LEU A 59 3.65 -8.59 -12.75
C LEU A 59 2.30 -8.64 -12.04
N THR A 60 1.65 -7.49 -11.92
CA THR A 60 0.29 -7.34 -11.38
C THR A 60 -0.73 -7.35 -12.51
N LEU A 61 -1.70 -8.28 -12.46
CA LEU A 61 -2.70 -8.48 -13.50
C LEU A 61 -3.88 -7.52 -13.39
N PHE A 62 -4.30 -7.19 -12.16
CA PHE A 62 -5.35 -6.21 -11.91
C PHE A 62 -4.93 -5.20 -10.84
N HIS A 63 -4.82 -3.93 -11.23
CA HIS A 63 -4.52 -2.82 -10.34
C HIS A 63 -5.58 -1.71 -10.52
N HIS A 64 -6.80 -1.99 -10.04
CA HIS A 64 -7.97 -1.11 -10.01
C HIS A 64 -8.55 -0.64 -11.35
N SER A 65 -7.77 -0.68 -12.43
CA SER A 65 -8.19 -0.32 -13.78
C SER A 65 -9.12 -1.38 -14.38
N LEU A 66 -10.44 -1.17 -14.24
CA LEU A 66 -11.48 -1.95 -14.92
C LEU A 66 -11.75 -1.37 -16.32
N PRO A 67 -11.82 -2.19 -17.39
CA PRO A 67 -12.20 -1.69 -18.70
C PRO A 67 -13.56 -0.99 -18.68
N PRO A 68 -13.73 0.17 -19.37
CA PRO A 68 -14.99 0.90 -19.36
C PRO A 68 -16.19 0.06 -19.79
N TRP A 69 -16.03 -0.76 -20.84
CA TRP A 69 -17.06 -1.69 -21.31
C TRP A 69 -17.45 -2.73 -20.24
N ALA A 70 -16.53 -3.08 -19.33
CA ALA A 70 -16.83 -3.96 -18.21
C ALA A 70 -17.58 -3.23 -17.09
N GLY A 71 -17.24 -1.96 -16.85
CA GLY A 71 -17.95 -1.08 -15.93
C GLY A 71 -19.41 -0.86 -16.32
N GLU A 72 -19.69 -0.71 -17.62
CA GLU A 72 -21.05 -0.43 -18.16
C GLU A 72 -22.09 -1.49 -17.78
N TYR A 73 -21.71 -2.77 -17.68
CA TYR A 73 -22.64 -3.83 -17.29
C TYR A 73 -22.60 -4.18 -15.77
N GLY A 74 -21.75 -3.50 -14.99
CA GLY A 74 -21.62 -3.71 -13.54
C GLY A 74 -20.34 -4.40 -13.06
N GLY A 75 -19.40 -4.73 -13.95
CA GLY A 75 -18.06 -5.20 -13.60
C GLY A 75 -18.05 -6.43 -12.68
N TRP A 76 -17.25 -6.39 -11.61
CA TRP A 76 -17.07 -7.50 -10.68
C TRP A 76 -18.33 -7.85 -9.87
N LYS A 77 -19.43 -7.10 -9.98
CA LYS A 77 -20.75 -7.55 -9.47
C LYS A 77 -21.29 -8.76 -10.24
N MET A 78 -20.84 -8.94 -11.48
CA MET A 78 -21.34 -9.93 -12.42
C MET A 78 -20.35 -11.08 -12.60
N GLU A 79 -20.85 -12.32 -12.51
CA GLU A 79 -20.09 -13.56 -12.76
C GLU A 79 -19.35 -13.54 -14.11
N LYS A 80 -19.98 -12.98 -15.16
CA LYS A 80 -19.38 -12.92 -16.51
C LYS A 80 -18.03 -12.19 -16.55
N THR A 81 -17.74 -11.32 -15.58
CA THR A 81 -16.43 -10.65 -15.47
C THR A 81 -15.29 -11.62 -15.18
N VAL A 82 -15.56 -12.72 -14.48
CA VAL A 82 -14.57 -13.79 -14.26
C VAL A 82 -14.09 -14.35 -15.59
N LYS A 83 -15.03 -14.69 -16.49
CA LYS A 83 -14.69 -15.19 -17.83
C LYS A 83 -13.81 -14.19 -18.59
N TYR A 84 -14.21 -12.92 -18.67
CA TYR A 84 -13.45 -11.93 -19.42
C TYR A 84 -12.08 -11.64 -18.80
N PHE A 85 -11.99 -11.59 -17.48
CA PHE A 85 -10.71 -11.46 -16.80
C PHE A 85 -9.82 -12.65 -17.11
N MET A 86 -10.35 -13.86 -17.08
CA MET A 86 -9.59 -15.06 -17.42
C MET A 86 -9.16 -15.09 -18.88
N ASP A 87 -9.95 -14.58 -19.81
CA ASP A 87 -9.53 -14.42 -21.21
C ASP A 87 -8.35 -13.45 -21.33
N PHE A 88 -8.36 -12.33 -20.58
CA PHE A 88 -7.22 -11.43 -20.45
C PHE A 88 -6.00 -12.12 -19.82
N VAL A 89 -6.17 -12.82 -18.70
CA VAL A 89 -5.09 -13.55 -18.01
C VAL A 89 -4.45 -14.57 -18.94
N ARG A 90 -5.25 -15.34 -19.69
CA ARG A 90 -4.74 -16.31 -20.67
C ARG A 90 -3.86 -15.65 -21.72
N LEU A 91 -4.31 -14.55 -22.32
CA LEU A 91 -3.54 -13.79 -23.32
C LEU A 91 -2.20 -13.29 -22.75
N VAL A 92 -2.22 -12.74 -21.54
CA VAL A 92 -1.02 -12.23 -20.89
C VAL A 92 -0.06 -13.36 -20.55
N VAL A 93 -0.53 -14.38 -19.82
CA VAL A 93 0.29 -15.49 -19.33
C VAL A 93 0.89 -16.27 -20.50
N ASP A 94 0.10 -16.60 -21.53
CA ASP A 94 0.63 -17.31 -22.71
C ASP A 94 1.71 -16.51 -23.44
N ARG A 95 1.71 -15.18 -23.30
CA ARG A 95 2.64 -14.30 -24.03
C ARG A 95 3.87 -13.87 -23.25
N VAL A 96 3.79 -13.75 -21.92
CA VAL A 96 4.88 -13.18 -21.11
C VAL A 96 5.35 -14.07 -19.96
N SER A 97 4.74 -15.24 -19.74
CA SER A 97 5.10 -16.10 -18.61
C SER A 97 6.54 -16.59 -18.61
N ASP A 98 7.17 -16.61 -19.77
CA ASP A 98 8.59 -16.93 -19.92
C ASP A 98 9.52 -15.88 -19.28
N LEU A 99 9.03 -14.67 -19.04
CA LEU A 99 9.77 -13.52 -18.54
C LEU A 99 9.27 -13.00 -17.18
N VAL A 100 8.30 -13.64 -16.52
CA VAL A 100 7.75 -13.15 -15.25
C VAL A 100 8.16 -14.07 -14.11
N ASP A 101 8.73 -13.50 -13.05
CA ASP A 101 9.23 -14.25 -11.89
C ASP A 101 8.16 -14.38 -10.78
N TYR A 102 7.39 -13.31 -10.58
CA TYR A 102 6.33 -13.25 -9.57
C TYR A 102 5.03 -12.71 -10.18
N TRP A 103 3.90 -13.25 -9.75
CA TRP A 103 2.58 -12.84 -10.18
C TRP A 103 1.79 -12.30 -9.01
N VAL A 104 1.12 -11.17 -9.21
CA VAL A 104 0.09 -10.65 -8.32
C VAL A 104 -1.20 -10.62 -9.13
N VAL A 105 -2.19 -11.44 -8.76
CA VAL A 105 -3.45 -11.45 -9.54
C VAL A 105 -4.22 -10.15 -9.31
N PHE A 106 -4.45 -9.80 -8.05
CA PHE A 106 -5.14 -8.58 -7.64
C PHE A 106 -4.28 -7.70 -6.73
N ASN A 107 -4.28 -6.40 -6.99
CA ASN A 107 -3.90 -5.37 -6.02
C ASN A 107 -5.14 -4.88 -5.27
N GLU A 108 -5.07 -4.97 -3.95
CA GLU A 108 -6.03 -4.43 -2.98
C GLU A 108 -7.50 -4.60 -3.39
N PRO A 109 -7.95 -5.86 -3.62
CA PRO A 109 -9.27 -6.12 -4.20
C PRO A 109 -10.41 -5.55 -3.35
N HIS A 110 -10.27 -5.60 -2.03
CA HIS A 110 -11.26 -5.01 -1.12
C HIS A 110 -11.29 -3.48 -1.15
N VAL A 111 -10.16 -2.81 -1.44
CA VAL A 111 -10.12 -1.35 -1.61
C VAL A 111 -10.88 -0.97 -2.86
N PHE A 112 -10.66 -1.69 -3.97
CA PHE A 112 -11.41 -1.50 -5.21
C PHE A 112 -12.93 -1.65 -4.97
N VAL A 113 -13.35 -2.77 -4.38
CA VAL A 113 -14.76 -3.05 -4.13
C VAL A 113 -15.39 -2.02 -3.19
N MET A 114 -14.67 -1.62 -2.15
CA MET A 114 -15.14 -0.59 -1.20
C MET A 114 -15.31 0.77 -1.90
N LEU A 115 -14.30 1.25 -2.64
CA LEU A 115 -14.32 2.59 -3.22
C LEU A 115 -15.21 2.68 -4.47
N THR A 116 -15.27 1.63 -5.29
CA THR A 116 -16.08 1.60 -6.51
C THR A 116 -17.54 1.25 -6.21
N TYR A 117 -17.81 0.13 -5.54
CA TYR A 117 -19.19 -0.40 -5.43
C TYR A 117 -19.90 -0.02 -4.14
N CYS A 118 -19.18 0.36 -3.07
CA CYS A 118 -19.82 0.69 -1.79
C CYS A 118 -19.87 2.19 -1.55
N ALA A 119 -18.73 2.88 -1.71
CA ALA A 119 -18.63 4.32 -1.48
C ALA A 119 -18.96 5.17 -2.72
N GLY A 120 -18.87 4.60 -3.92
CA GLY A 120 -19.05 5.34 -5.19
C GLY A 120 -18.01 6.45 -5.40
N ALA A 121 -16.86 6.36 -4.72
CA ALA A 121 -15.78 7.34 -4.81
C ALA A 121 -14.90 7.11 -6.06
N TRP A 122 -14.89 5.89 -6.58
CA TRP A 122 -14.18 5.51 -7.81
C TRP A 122 -15.16 5.15 -8.93
N PRO A 123 -14.77 5.33 -10.22
CA PRO A 123 -15.64 5.05 -11.36
C PRO A 123 -16.10 3.59 -11.45
N GLY A 124 -17.29 3.37 -12.03
CA GLY A 124 -17.78 2.05 -12.46
C GLY A 124 -18.78 1.36 -11.54
N GLY A 125 -19.21 1.99 -10.44
CA GLY A 125 -20.17 1.42 -9.50
C GLY A 125 -21.54 2.09 -9.44
N ASP A 126 -21.59 3.41 -9.60
CA ASP A 126 -22.76 4.31 -9.41
C ASP A 126 -23.82 3.75 -8.42
N PRO A 127 -23.42 3.42 -7.17
CA PRO A 127 -24.27 2.65 -6.28
C PRO A 127 -25.47 3.48 -5.82
N ASN A 128 -26.65 2.87 -5.82
CA ASN A 128 -27.84 3.51 -5.28
C ASN A 128 -27.89 3.43 -3.74
N ALA A 129 -28.77 4.22 -3.11
CA ALA A 129 -28.85 4.31 -1.65
C ALA A 129 -29.09 2.96 -0.94
N ILE A 130 -29.82 2.04 -1.57
CA ILE A 130 -30.09 0.71 -1.00
C ILE A 130 -28.83 -0.16 -1.10
N GLU A 131 -28.13 -0.14 -2.23
CA GLU A 131 -26.85 -0.84 -2.40
C GLU A 131 -25.81 -0.36 -1.39
N VAL A 132 -25.70 0.96 -1.17
CA VAL A 132 -24.81 1.54 -0.14
C VAL A 132 -25.21 1.03 1.25
N ALA A 133 -26.49 1.13 1.61
CA ALA A 133 -26.99 0.75 2.94
C ALA A 133 -26.87 -0.74 3.24
N THR A 134 -26.88 -1.59 2.21
CA THR A 134 -26.81 -3.05 2.34
C THR A 134 -25.43 -3.62 1.97
N SER A 135 -24.48 -2.77 1.58
CA SER A 135 -23.18 -3.15 1.02
C SER A 135 -22.39 -4.14 1.89
N ALA A 136 -22.34 -3.89 3.20
CA ALA A 136 -21.61 -4.70 4.18
C ALA A 136 -22.40 -5.90 4.74
N LEU A 137 -23.66 -6.11 4.30
CA LEU A 137 -24.41 -7.32 4.68
C LEU A 137 -23.78 -8.57 4.03
N PRO A 138 -23.97 -9.77 4.59
CA PRO A 138 -23.42 -11.00 4.03
C PRO A 138 -23.76 -11.22 2.55
N THR A 139 -24.96 -10.82 2.11
CA THR A 139 -25.42 -10.89 0.72
C THR A 139 -25.26 -9.57 -0.05
N GLY A 140 -24.54 -8.60 0.53
CA GLY A 140 -24.32 -7.28 -0.05
C GLY A 140 -23.27 -7.30 -1.17
N VAL A 141 -23.22 -6.21 -1.92
CA VAL A 141 -22.33 -6.05 -3.09
C VAL A 141 -20.85 -6.25 -2.77
N TYR A 142 -20.43 -5.91 -1.54
CA TYR A 142 -19.04 -6.07 -1.11
C TYR A 142 -18.60 -7.54 -1.14
N ASN A 143 -19.38 -8.41 -0.49
CA ASN A 143 -19.10 -9.84 -0.45
C ASN A 143 -19.32 -10.50 -1.82
N GLN A 144 -20.33 -10.08 -2.57
CA GLN A 144 -20.59 -10.59 -3.92
C GLN A 144 -19.43 -10.32 -4.88
N ALA A 145 -18.92 -9.08 -4.93
CA ALA A 145 -17.83 -8.73 -5.83
C ALA A 145 -16.52 -9.42 -5.42
N LEU A 146 -16.22 -9.47 -4.11
CA LEU A 146 -15.04 -10.18 -3.61
C LEU A 146 -15.11 -11.68 -3.87
N HIS A 147 -16.29 -12.29 -3.82
CA HIS A 147 -16.49 -13.69 -4.18
C HIS A 147 -16.07 -13.98 -5.64
N TRP A 148 -16.54 -13.16 -6.59
CA TRP A 148 -16.14 -13.31 -8.00
C TRP A 148 -14.65 -13.04 -8.24
N MET A 149 -14.08 -12.05 -7.53
CA MET A 149 -12.64 -11.81 -7.58
C MET A 149 -11.82 -12.96 -6.97
N ALA A 150 -12.34 -13.65 -5.95
CA ALA A 150 -11.69 -14.83 -5.36
C ALA A 150 -11.71 -16.03 -6.32
N ILE A 151 -12.84 -16.27 -7.00
CA ILE A 151 -12.94 -17.29 -8.06
C ILE A 151 -11.95 -17.00 -9.19
N ALA A 152 -11.93 -15.75 -9.68
CA ALA A 152 -10.99 -15.31 -10.70
C ALA A 152 -9.52 -15.47 -10.27
N HIS A 153 -9.21 -15.23 -8.99
CA HIS A 153 -7.88 -15.45 -8.42
C HIS A 153 -7.51 -16.93 -8.46
N ALA A 154 -8.39 -17.81 -8.01
CA ALA A 154 -8.15 -19.26 -8.00
C ALA A 154 -7.94 -19.82 -9.42
N GLU A 155 -8.78 -19.41 -10.38
CA GLU A 155 -8.63 -19.81 -11.79
C GLU A 155 -7.32 -19.29 -12.41
N ALA A 156 -6.94 -18.04 -12.11
CA ALA A 156 -5.68 -17.45 -12.58
C ALA A 156 -4.47 -18.17 -11.99
N TYR A 157 -4.50 -18.50 -10.69
CA TYR A 157 -3.47 -19.28 -10.01
C TYR A 157 -3.23 -20.61 -10.71
N ASP A 158 -4.29 -21.41 -10.89
CA ASP A 158 -4.19 -22.73 -11.51
C ASP A 158 -3.66 -22.64 -12.95
N TYR A 159 -4.12 -21.64 -13.71
CA TYR A 159 -3.66 -21.44 -15.07
C TYR A 159 -2.19 -21.02 -15.18
N ILE A 160 -1.74 -20.10 -14.32
CA ILE A 160 -0.33 -19.65 -14.28
C ILE A 160 0.60 -20.83 -13.96
N HIS A 161 0.24 -21.65 -12.97
CA HIS A 161 1.01 -22.86 -12.62
C HIS A 161 1.01 -23.91 -13.72
N LEU A 162 -0.11 -24.09 -14.42
CA LEU A 162 -0.21 -25.01 -15.55
C LEU A 162 0.65 -24.59 -16.75
N LYS A 163 0.73 -23.28 -17.02
CA LYS A 163 1.37 -22.75 -18.24
C LYS A 163 2.85 -22.44 -18.12
N SER A 164 3.36 -22.25 -16.91
CA SER A 164 4.78 -21.94 -16.72
C SER A 164 5.66 -23.14 -17.07
N LYS A 165 6.08 -23.21 -18.34
CA LYS A 165 6.90 -24.30 -18.91
C LYS A 165 8.40 -24.05 -18.86
N ASN A 166 8.83 -22.92 -18.28
CA ASN A 166 10.20 -22.40 -18.38
C ASN A 166 11.20 -22.96 -17.35
N GLY A 167 10.92 -24.11 -16.74
CA GLY A 167 11.80 -24.73 -15.75
C GLY A 167 11.93 -23.97 -14.42
N ARG A 168 11.28 -22.81 -14.27
CA ARG A 168 11.12 -22.08 -13.01
C ARG A 168 9.68 -22.16 -12.56
N LYS A 169 9.45 -22.63 -11.33
CA LYS A 169 8.11 -22.63 -10.73
C LYS A 169 7.66 -21.16 -10.57
N PRO A 170 6.51 -20.77 -11.17
CA PRO A 170 6.00 -19.41 -10.96
C PRO A 170 5.63 -19.23 -9.49
N ILE A 171 5.73 -18.01 -8.99
CA ILE A 171 5.33 -17.65 -7.62
C ILE A 171 4.12 -16.72 -7.73
N VAL A 172 2.95 -17.18 -7.30
CA VAL A 172 1.68 -16.46 -7.47
C VAL A 172 1.13 -16.02 -6.11
N GLY A 173 0.70 -14.76 -6.03
CA GLY A 173 0.14 -14.20 -4.82
C GLY A 173 -0.88 -13.09 -5.08
N VAL A 174 -1.21 -12.38 -4.02
CA VAL A 174 -2.08 -11.19 -3.99
C VAL A 174 -1.32 -10.06 -3.30
N ALA A 175 -1.59 -8.80 -3.66
CA ALA A 175 -1.14 -7.64 -2.89
C ALA A 175 -2.33 -7.11 -2.08
N HIS A 176 -2.29 -7.25 -0.76
CA HIS A 176 -3.42 -6.99 0.12
C HIS A 176 -3.16 -5.78 1.02
N HIS A 177 -4.01 -4.76 0.89
CA HIS A 177 -3.95 -3.57 1.75
C HIS A 177 -4.29 -3.91 3.18
N VAL A 178 -3.48 -3.40 4.09
CA VAL A 178 -3.71 -3.46 5.53
C VAL A 178 -3.33 -2.11 6.13
N SER A 179 -4.17 -1.63 7.03
CA SER A 179 -3.89 -0.43 7.82
C SER A 179 -4.03 -0.78 9.30
N PHE A 180 -3.26 -0.08 10.14
CA PHE A 180 -3.50 -0.13 11.58
C PHE A 180 -4.66 0.80 11.90
N THR A 181 -5.83 0.24 12.19
CA THR A 181 -7.01 1.04 12.49
C THR A 181 -7.17 1.23 14.00
N ARG A 182 -7.47 2.45 14.42
CA ARG A 182 -7.79 2.75 15.83
C ARG A 182 -9.03 3.62 15.96
N PRO A 183 -9.78 3.49 17.08
CA PRO A 183 -10.97 4.29 17.29
C PRO A 183 -10.61 5.71 17.70
N TYR A 184 -11.35 6.70 17.20
CA TYR A 184 -11.22 8.08 17.65
C TYR A 184 -11.79 8.25 19.06
N GLY A 185 -13.01 7.74 19.32
CA GLY A 185 -13.66 7.79 20.61
C GLY A 185 -14.18 6.43 21.07
N LEU A 186 -14.72 6.37 22.29
CA LEU A 186 -15.23 5.13 22.89
C LEU A 186 -16.30 4.46 22.02
N PHE A 187 -17.16 5.26 21.39
CA PHE A 187 -18.24 4.77 20.53
C PHE A 187 -17.77 4.27 19.17
N ASP A 188 -16.49 4.50 18.82
CA ASP A 188 -15.91 4.08 17.54
C ASP A 188 -15.25 2.69 17.61
N VAL A 189 -15.13 2.10 18.81
CA VAL A 189 -14.50 0.78 19.02
C VAL A 189 -15.21 -0.32 18.24
N ALA A 190 -16.55 -0.31 18.24
CA ALA A 190 -17.34 -1.27 17.49
C ALA A 190 -17.14 -1.10 15.98
N ALA A 191 -17.07 0.14 15.50
CA ALA A 191 -16.84 0.44 14.08
C ALA A 191 -15.48 -0.09 13.60
N VAL A 192 -14.42 0.10 14.39
CA VAL A 192 -13.08 -0.46 14.10
C VAL A 192 -13.12 -1.99 14.06
N THR A 193 -13.79 -2.62 15.02
CA THR A 193 -13.90 -4.08 15.09
C THR A 193 -14.61 -4.64 13.86
N VAL A 194 -15.72 -4.02 13.45
CA VAL A 194 -16.46 -4.40 12.24
C VAL A 194 -15.60 -4.20 11.00
N ALA A 195 -14.96 -3.03 10.86
CA ALA A 195 -14.10 -2.74 9.71
C ALA A 195 -12.99 -3.79 9.57
N ASN A 196 -12.27 -4.09 10.65
CA ASN A 196 -11.19 -5.07 10.64
C ASN A 196 -11.69 -6.49 10.32
N THR A 197 -12.87 -6.86 10.82
CA THR A 197 -13.48 -8.17 10.54
C THR A 197 -13.82 -8.33 9.07
N LEU A 198 -14.20 -7.24 8.40
CA LEU A 198 -14.54 -7.23 6.97
C LEU A 198 -13.30 -7.17 6.07
N THR A 199 -12.29 -6.39 6.43
CA THR A 199 -11.22 -6.02 5.49
C THR A 199 -9.92 -6.82 5.64
N LEU A 200 -9.56 -7.30 6.83
CA LEU A 200 -8.23 -7.88 7.07
C LEU A 200 -8.08 -9.31 6.54
N PHE A 201 -9.06 -10.17 6.80
CA PHE A 201 -8.91 -11.62 6.62
C PHE A 201 -9.87 -12.26 5.61
N PRO A 202 -11.15 -11.87 5.49
CA PRO A 202 -12.11 -12.65 4.71
C PRO A 202 -11.70 -12.95 3.27
N TYR A 203 -11.13 -11.97 2.57
CA TYR A 203 -10.67 -12.18 1.20
C TYR A 203 -9.48 -13.15 1.15
N ILE A 204 -8.48 -12.98 2.03
CA ILE A 204 -7.31 -13.87 2.07
C ILE A 204 -7.72 -15.29 2.45
N ASP A 205 -8.63 -15.44 3.41
CA ASP A 205 -9.16 -16.74 3.80
C ASP A 205 -9.81 -17.46 2.62
N SER A 206 -10.50 -16.73 1.74
CA SER A 206 -11.18 -17.29 0.56
C SER A 206 -10.24 -17.78 -0.55
N ILE A 207 -8.96 -17.41 -0.51
CA ILE A 207 -7.96 -17.77 -1.54
C ILE A 207 -6.71 -18.42 -0.94
N CYS A 208 -6.68 -18.71 0.36
CA CYS A 208 -5.45 -19.10 1.06
C CYS A 208 -4.87 -20.45 0.61
N ASP A 209 -5.66 -21.30 -0.05
CA ASP A 209 -5.24 -22.54 -0.70
C ASP A 209 -4.65 -22.33 -2.11
N LYS A 210 -4.75 -21.11 -2.65
CA LYS A 210 -4.30 -20.68 -3.99
C LYS A 210 -3.32 -19.51 -3.91
N LEU A 211 -2.38 -19.58 -2.98
CA LEU A 211 -1.34 -18.57 -2.77
C LEU A 211 0.03 -19.23 -2.49
N ASP A 212 1.06 -18.80 -3.21
CA ASP A 212 2.46 -19.11 -2.87
C ASP A 212 3.07 -18.07 -1.91
N PHE A 213 2.48 -16.86 -1.83
CA PHE A 213 2.83 -15.81 -0.88
C PHE A 213 1.64 -14.87 -0.62
N ILE A 214 1.63 -14.22 0.54
CA ILE A 214 0.72 -13.12 0.86
C ILE A 214 1.49 -11.81 0.73
N GLY A 215 1.11 -10.98 -0.23
CA GLY A 215 1.61 -9.62 -0.38
C GLY A 215 0.92 -8.68 0.60
N ILE A 216 1.70 -7.91 1.34
CA ILE A 216 1.23 -6.92 2.31
C ILE A 216 1.51 -5.52 1.78
N ASN A 217 0.45 -4.75 1.55
CA ASN A 217 0.52 -3.31 1.27
C ASN A 217 0.20 -2.55 2.56
N TYR A 218 1.17 -1.80 3.09
CA TYR A 218 1.01 -1.07 4.34
C TYR A 218 1.52 0.36 4.22
N TYR A 219 0.67 1.33 4.53
CA TYR A 219 1.01 2.76 4.45
C TYR A 219 1.06 3.44 5.82
N GLY A 220 0.37 2.90 6.83
CA GLY A 220 0.35 3.48 8.16
C GLY A 220 -0.93 3.18 8.94
N GLN A 221 -1.31 4.13 9.80
CA GLN A 221 -2.50 4.07 10.62
C GLN A 221 -3.66 4.92 10.07
N GLU A 222 -4.86 4.49 10.44
CA GLU A 222 -6.12 5.17 10.16
C GLU A 222 -6.92 5.29 11.46
N VAL A 223 -7.55 6.45 11.66
CA VAL A 223 -8.37 6.70 12.85
C VAL A 223 -9.82 6.80 12.43
N ILE A 224 -10.67 5.92 12.96
CA ILE A 224 -12.08 5.82 12.61
C ILE A 224 -12.92 6.65 13.57
N SER A 225 -13.80 7.49 13.04
CA SER A 225 -14.79 8.26 13.81
C SER A 225 -16.15 8.24 13.12
N GLY A 226 -17.10 7.51 13.69
CA GLY A 226 -18.39 7.24 13.08
C GLY A 226 -18.23 6.54 11.73
N PRO A 227 -18.84 7.05 10.64
CA PRO A 227 -18.83 6.39 9.34
C PRO A 227 -17.56 6.64 8.51
N GLY A 228 -16.54 7.33 9.04
CA GLY A 228 -15.40 7.75 8.23
C GLY A 228 -14.09 7.89 8.99
N LEU A 229 -13.05 8.26 8.25
CA LEU A 229 -11.72 8.51 8.78
C LEU A 229 -11.63 9.93 9.36
N LYS A 230 -10.81 10.10 10.39
CA LYS A 230 -10.63 11.39 11.06
C LYS A 230 -9.16 11.66 11.38
N LEU A 231 -8.77 12.91 11.26
CA LEU A 231 -7.45 13.39 11.68
C LEU A 231 -7.33 13.47 13.20
N VAL A 232 -6.13 13.16 13.69
CA VAL A 232 -5.69 13.45 15.06
C VAL A 232 -4.58 14.48 14.99
N ASP A 233 -4.75 15.63 15.62
CA ASP A 233 -3.87 16.80 15.41
C ASP A 233 -2.39 16.52 15.72
N ASN A 234 -2.12 15.63 16.67
CA ASN A 234 -0.77 15.29 17.14
C ASN A 234 -0.16 14.09 16.38
N ASP A 235 -0.82 13.56 15.36
CA ASP A 235 -0.26 12.49 14.53
C ASP A 235 0.48 13.08 13.32
N GLU A 236 1.61 12.49 12.97
CA GLU A 236 2.33 12.83 11.74
C GLU A 236 1.60 12.17 10.55
N TYR A 237 1.12 12.96 9.59
CA TYR A 237 0.42 12.46 8.39
C TYR A 237 1.24 12.64 7.12
N SER A 238 1.15 11.68 6.22
CA SER A 238 1.53 11.86 4.82
C SER A 238 0.69 12.95 4.15
N GLU A 239 1.11 13.41 2.98
CA GLU A 239 0.36 14.40 2.20
C GLU A 239 -1.01 13.88 1.76
N SER A 240 -1.15 12.56 1.58
CA SER A 240 -2.40 11.87 1.26
C SER A 240 -3.28 11.55 2.48
N GLY A 241 -2.85 11.91 3.70
CA GLY A 241 -3.66 11.74 4.91
C GLY A 241 -3.53 10.38 5.60
N ARG A 242 -2.49 9.60 5.33
CA ARG A 242 -2.19 8.36 6.07
C ARG A 242 -1.30 8.69 7.28
N GLY A 243 -1.66 8.24 8.49
CA GLY A 243 -0.87 8.51 9.69
C GLY A 243 0.38 7.64 9.72
N VAL A 244 1.55 8.20 9.98
CA VAL A 244 2.81 7.44 10.09
C VAL A 244 2.80 6.61 11.36
N TYR A 245 2.95 5.29 11.23
CA TYR A 245 2.93 4.37 12.38
C TYR A 245 3.66 3.03 12.09
N PRO A 246 4.99 2.97 12.22
CA PRO A 246 5.76 1.76 11.90
C PRO A 246 5.42 0.54 12.78
N ASP A 247 5.08 0.76 14.07
CA ASP A 247 4.67 -0.29 14.99
C ASP A 247 3.42 -1.04 14.52
N GLY A 248 2.54 -0.38 13.75
CA GLY A 248 1.37 -1.01 13.16
C GLY A 248 1.75 -2.09 12.13
N LEU A 249 2.79 -1.87 11.32
CA LEU A 249 3.27 -2.88 10.37
C LEU A 249 3.75 -4.15 11.09
N PHE A 250 4.53 -3.98 12.16
CA PHE A 250 4.97 -5.09 13.00
C PHE A 250 3.78 -5.86 13.58
N CYS A 251 2.82 -5.15 14.19
CA CYS A 251 1.61 -5.76 14.75
C CYS A 251 0.82 -6.56 13.69
N ILE A 252 0.64 -6.00 12.50
CA ILE A 252 -0.06 -6.67 11.40
C ILE A 252 0.68 -7.93 10.94
N LEU A 253 2.00 -7.86 10.79
CA LEU A 253 2.81 -9.03 10.41
C LEU A 253 2.69 -10.16 11.43
N ILE A 254 2.72 -9.86 12.74
CA ILE A 254 2.51 -10.85 13.80
C ILE A 254 1.11 -11.45 13.71
N GLN A 255 0.06 -10.62 13.56
CA GLN A 255 -1.33 -11.09 13.48
C GLN A 255 -1.55 -12.01 12.27
N PHE A 256 -1.05 -11.62 11.09
CA PHE A 256 -1.15 -12.43 9.88
C PHE A 256 -0.35 -13.73 10.00
N ASN A 257 0.85 -13.68 10.57
CA ASN A 257 1.64 -14.87 10.84
C ASN A 257 0.89 -15.84 11.75
N GLU A 258 0.33 -15.36 12.87
CA GLU A 258 -0.43 -16.22 13.78
C GLU A 258 -1.64 -16.87 13.11
N ARG A 259 -2.32 -16.16 12.20
CA ARG A 259 -3.47 -16.69 11.45
C ARG A 259 -3.07 -17.75 10.42
N TYR A 260 -1.99 -17.51 9.66
CA TYR A 260 -1.63 -18.33 8.50
C TYR A 260 -0.42 -19.24 8.70
N LYS A 261 0.17 -19.30 9.91
CA LYS A 261 1.36 -20.11 10.20
C LYS A 261 1.21 -21.59 9.86
N SER A 262 0.01 -22.17 10.00
CA SER A 262 -0.26 -23.58 9.66
C SER A 262 -0.13 -23.87 8.16
N LEU A 263 -0.36 -22.86 7.31
CA LEU A 263 -0.23 -22.96 5.86
C LEU A 263 1.22 -22.77 5.40
N ASN A 264 2.11 -22.28 6.28
CA ASN A 264 3.51 -22.02 5.99
C ASN A 264 3.70 -21.13 4.73
N ILE A 265 2.81 -20.16 4.53
CA ILE A 265 2.85 -19.21 3.42
C ILE A 265 3.76 -18.03 3.81
N PRO A 266 4.73 -17.63 2.98
CA PRO A 266 5.57 -16.46 3.24
C PRO A 266 4.82 -15.15 3.02
N PHE A 267 5.32 -14.08 3.64
CA PHE A 267 4.89 -12.71 3.37
C PHE A 267 5.88 -11.96 2.49
N LEU A 268 5.39 -10.99 1.73
CA LEU A 268 6.20 -10.06 0.96
C LEU A 268 5.60 -8.67 1.08
N ILE A 269 6.38 -7.66 1.46
CA ILE A 269 5.85 -6.29 1.51
C ILE A 269 5.78 -5.77 0.08
N THR A 270 4.59 -5.84 -0.53
CA THR A 270 4.35 -5.53 -1.94
C THR A 270 4.23 -4.03 -2.20
N GLU A 271 3.84 -3.26 -1.18
CA GLU A 271 3.89 -1.79 -1.15
C GLU A 271 4.12 -1.30 0.28
N ASN A 272 5.06 -0.37 0.44
CA ASN A 272 5.20 0.47 1.61
C ASN A 272 5.83 1.79 1.20
N GLY A 273 5.28 2.91 1.65
CA GLY A 273 5.72 4.23 1.18
C GLY A 273 4.97 5.37 1.84
N VAL A 274 5.41 6.59 1.55
CA VAL A 274 4.81 7.80 2.10
C VAL A 274 4.83 8.93 1.06
N SER A 275 3.68 9.60 0.92
CA SER A 275 3.60 10.85 0.17
C SER A 275 4.23 11.99 0.97
N ASP A 276 5.25 12.61 0.39
CA ASP A 276 6.09 13.64 1.02
C ASP A 276 6.97 14.32 -0.05
N GLU A 277 6.53 15.45 -0.59
CA GLU A 277 7.31 16.24 -1.56
C GLU A 277 8.63 16.75 -0.97
N THR A 278 8.65 17.03 0.33
CA THR A 278 9.79 17.62 1.05
C THR A 278 10.92 16.65 1.32
N ASP A 279 10.63 15.35 1.27
CA ASP A 279 11.55 14.25 1.57
C ASP A 279 12.06 14.16 3.02
N LEU A 280 11.43 14.91 3.94
CA LEU A 280 11.79 14.96 5.35
C LEU A 280 11.18 13.81 6.17
N ILE A 281 9.99 13.34 5.82
CA ILE A 281 9.31 12.21 6.46
C ILE A 281 9.79 10.89 5.84
N ARG A 282 10.04 10.88 4.52
CA ARG A 282 10.34 9.65 3.78
C ARG A 282 11.57 8.90 4.28
N LYS A 283 12.66 9.59 4.60
CA LYS A 283 13.89 8.96 5.11
C LYS A 283 13.66 8.21 6.43
N PRO A 284 13.18 8.85 7.52
CA PRO A 284 12.89 8.11 8.74
C PRO A 284 11.77 7.08 8.52
N TYR A 285 10.80 7.32 7.63
CA TYR A 285 9.71 6.36 7.36
C TYR A 285 10.27 5.03 6.85
N ILE A 286 11.14 5.07 5.84
CA ILE A 286 11.79 3.87 5.27
C ILE A 286 12.53 3.11 6.36
N LEU A 287 13.34 3.81 7.15
CA LEU A 287 14.18 3.16 8.17
C LEU A 287 13.35 2.49 9.26
N GLU A 288 12.35 3.18 9.81
CA GLU A 288 11.54 2.63 10.91
C GLU A 288 10.64 1.47 10.46
N HIS A 289 10.07 1.52 9.25
CA HIS A 289 9.26 0.39 8.74
C HIS A 289 10.12 -0.83 8.41
N LEU A 290 11.34 -0.64 7.92
CA LEU A 290 12.29 -1.76 7.73
C LEU A 290 12.73 -2.36 9.07
N LEU A 291 12.92 -1.55 10.11
CA LEU A 291 13.19 -2.05 11.46
C LEU A 291 12.00 -2.83 12.03
N ALA A 292 10.77 -2.37 11.79
CA ALA A 292 9.54 -3.09 12.18
C ALA A 292 9.43 -4.46 11.49
N ILE A 293 9.73 -4.53 10.18
CA ILE A 293 9.81 -5.79 9.43
C ILE A 293 10.90 -6.69 10.00
N TYR A 294 12.10 -6.15 10.26
CA TYR A 294 13.21 -6.91 10.81
C TYR A 294 12.90 -7.50 12.19
N ALA A 295 12.22 -6.74 13.05
CA ALA A 295 11.74 -7.24 14.34
C ALA A 295 10.72 -8.37 14.19
N ALA A 296 9.79 -8.29 13.23
CA ALA A 296 8.87 -9.39 12.93
C ALA A 296 9.61 -10.64 12.44
N ILE A 297 10.65 -10.48 11.61
CA ILE A 297 11.51 -11.60 11.17
C ILE A 297 12.19 -12.27 12.37
N ILE A 298 12.73 -11.49 13.32
CA ILE A 298 13.33 -12.03 14.55
C ILE A 298 12.31 -12.85 15.36
N MET A 299 11.03 -12.46 15.33
CA MET A 299 9.94 -13.18 15.98
C MET A 299 9.43 -14.41 15.20
N GLY A 300 10.08 -14.76 14.10
CA GLY A 300 9.76 -15.95 13.30
C GLY A 300 8.80 -15.71 12.13
N VAL A 301 8.43 -14.46 11.85
CA VAL A 301 7.60 -14.15 10.67
C VAL A 301 8.43 -14.28 9.40
N ARG A 302 7.99 -15.10 8.45
CA ARG A 302 8.73 -15.36 7.21
C ARG A 302 8.45 -14.30 6.14
N VAL A 303 9.14 -13.16 6.21
CA VAL A 303 9.09 -12.08 5.21
C VAL A 303 10.21 -12.26 4.17
N LEU A 304 9.86 -12.36 2.88
CA LEU A 304 10.80 -12.64 1.79
C LEU A 304 11.42 -11.40 1.15
N GLY A 305 10.77 -10.25 1.25
CA GLY A 305 11.21 -9.05 0.54
C GLY A 305 10.37 -7.83 0.83
N TYR A 306 10.87 -6.70 0.33
CA TYR A 306 10.30 -5.37 0.53
C TYR A 306 10.32 -4.59 -0.79
N LEU A 307 9.16 -4.06 -1.19
CA LEU A 307 9.01 -3.17 -2.34
C LEU A 307 8.52 -1.81 -1.86
N PHE A 308 9.33 -0.79 -2.12
CA PHE A 308 8.98 0.59 -1.83
C PHE A 308 7.98 1.13 -2.87
N TRP A 309 6.89 1.73 -2.40
CA TRP A 309 6.01 2.54 -3.23
C TRP A 309 6.45 4.02 -3.13
N THR A 310 7.12 4.57 -4.14
CA THR A 310 7.37 4.03 -5.49
C THR A 310 8.70 4.54 -6.06
N THR A 311 9.11 4.05 -7.23
CA THR A 311 10.33 4.51 -7.90
C THR A 311 10.27 6.00 -8.25
N SER A 312 9.16 6.48 -8.80
CA SER A 312 9.00 7.88 -9.22
C SER A 312 7.58 8.40 -8.98
N ASP A 313 7.42 9.71 -8.83
CA ASP A 313 6.10 10.32 -8.69
C ASP A 313 5.14 9.90 -9.82
N ASN A 314 3.91 9.56 -9.44
CA ASN A 314 2.90 9.01 -10.33
C ASN A 314 1.56 9.76 -10.14
N TRP A 315 0.49 9.22 -10.73
CA TRP A 315 -0.87 9.73 -10.57
C TRP A 315 -1.57 8.98 -9.43
N GLU A 316 -1.85 9.67 -8.34
CA GLU A 316 -2.42 9.11 -7.11
C GLU A 316 -3.95 9.16 -7.15
N TRP A 317 -4.54 8.42 -8.10
CA TRP A 317 -5.98 8.21 -8.21
C TRP A 317 -6.80 9.51 -8.18
N ALA A 318 -7.71 9.65 -7.22
CA ALA A 318 -8.57 10.83 -7.05
C ALA A 318 -7.82 12.06 -6.50
N ASP A 319 -6.59 11.90 -5.99
CA ASP A 319 -5.75 12.99 -5.51
C ASP A 319 -4.85 13.57 -6.63
N GLY A 320 -4.90 12.99 -7.83
CA GLY A 320 -4.18 13.45 -9.00
C GLY A 320 -2.65 13.41 -8.83
N TYR A 321 -1.95 14.44 -9.30
CA TYR A 321 -0.49 14.55 -9.17
C TYR A 321 -0.02 15.25 -7.89
N GLY A 322 -0.93 15.57 -6.97
CA GLY A 322 -0.61 16.33 -5.75
C GLY A 322 0.37 15.56 -4.85
N PRO A 323 -0.08 14.48 -4.18
CA PRO A 323 0.77 13.67 -3.32
C PRO A 323 2.00 13.12 -4.04
N LYS A 324 3.19 13.24 -3.43
CA LYS A 324 4.45 12.79 -4.03
C LYS A 324 4.98 11.55 -3.34
N PHE A 325 4.80 10.36 -3.92
CA PHE A 325 5.31 9.10 -3.32
C PHE A 325 6.71 8.69 -3.77
N GLY A 326 7.23 9.24 -4.87
CA GLY A 326 8.43 8.72 -5.51
C GLY A 326 9.71 8.94 -4.73
N LEU A 327 10.64 7.98 -4.81
CA LEU A 327 12.07 8.24 -4.53
C LEU A 327 12.65 9.25 -5.53
N VAL A 328 12.09 9.31 -6.73
CA VAL A 328 12.49 10.20 -7.81
C VAL A 328 11.34 11.16 -8.12
N ALA A 329 11.60 12.47 -8.04
CA ALA A 329 10.67 13.50 -8.45
C ALA A 329 10.48 13.48 -9.97
N VAL A 330 9.28 13.82 -10.44
CA VAL A 330 9.01 13.98 -11.88
C VAL A 330 8.60 15.42 -12.15
N ASP A 331 9.48 16.17 -12.83
CA ASP A 331 9.17 17.52 -13.29
C ASP A 331 8.31 17.45 -14.56
N ARG A 332 7.00 17.63 -14.36
CA ARG A 332 6.02 17.56 -15.45
C ARG A 332 6.02 18.79 -16.35
N ALA A 333 6.58 19.92 -15.90
CA ALA A 333 6.72 21.12 -16.69
C ALA A 333 7.99 21.09 -17.56
N ASN A 334 9.02 20.37 -17.13
CA ASN A 334 10.31 20.27 -17.81
C ASN A 334 10.53 18.90 -18.46
N ASN A 335 9.80 18.61 -19.54
CA ASN A 335 9.97 17.38 -20.35
C ASN A 335 9.99 16.07 -19.53
N LEU A 336 9.19 16.02 -18.46
CA LEU A 336 9.14 14.89 -17.53
C LEU A 336 10.52 14.57 -16.91
N ALA A 337 11.37 15.56 -16.62
CA ALA A 337 12.69 15.32 -16.01
C ALA A 337 12.56 14.51 -14.71
N ARG A 338 13.56 13.65 -14.44
CA ARG A 338 13.56 12.75 -13.27
C ARG A 338 14.70 13.14 -12.33
N GLU A 339 14.34 13.51 -11.11
CA GLU A 339 15.28 14.06 -10.13
C GLU A 339 15.28 13.21 -8.86
N PRO A 340 16.35 12.44 -8.57
CA PRO A 340 16.43 11.64 -7.36
C PRO A 340 16.39 12.50 -6.09
N ARG A 341 15.50 12.17 -5.15
CA ARG A 341 15.43 12.82 -3.84
C ARG A 341 16.52 12.30 -2.90
N PRO A 342 16.87 13.00 -1.80
CA PRO A 342 17.81 12.47 -0.80
C PRO A 342 17.50 11.03 -0.32
N SER A 343 16.23 10.69 -0.16
CA SER A 343 15.74 9.35 0.20
C SER A 343 16.07 8.28 -0.83
N TYR A 344 16.21 8.62 -2.13
CA TYR A 344 16.67 7.69 -3.16
C TYR A 344 18.06 7.14 -2.83
N TYR A 345 18.98 8.02 -2.42
CA TYR A 345 20.34 7.63 -2.07
C TYR A 345 20.40 6.85 -0.76
N LEU A 346 19.58 7.24 0.23
CA LEU A 346 19.44 6.45 1.46
C LEU A 346 18.88 5.05 1.17
N PHE A 347 17.83 4.96 0.36
CA PHE A 347 17.23 3.70 -0.05
C PHE A 347 18.25 2.82 -0.80
N SER A 348 18.99 3.40 -1.76
CA SER A 348 20.05 2.71 -2.49
C SER A 348 21.13 2.17 -1.54
N LYS A 349 21.58 2.97 -0.57
CA LYS A 349 22.53 2.55 0.45
C LYS A 349 22.00 1.37 1.28
N VAL A 350 20.75 1.42 1.72
CA VAL A 350 20.14 0.35 2.53
C VAL A 350 20.00 -0.93 1.72
N VAL A 351 19.52 -0.84 0.48
CA VAL A 351 19.33 -2.00 -0.42
C VAL A 351 20.67 -2.67 -0.76
N THR A 352 21.69 -1.88 -1.09
CA THR A 352 23.01 -2.40 -1.49
C THR A 352 23.82 -2.98 -0.33
N THR A 353 23.67 -2.43 0.87
CA THR A 353 24.41 -2.90 2.06
C THR A 353 23.65 -3.92 2.90
N GLY A 354 22.32 -3.99 2.74
CA GLY A 354 21.43 -4.77 3.60
C GLY A 354 21.41 -4.31 5.06
N LYS A 355 21.83 -3.07 5.34
CA LYS A 355 22.05 -2.56 6.71
C LYS A 355 21.40 -1.20 6.92
N ILE A 356 20.89 -0.99 8.13
CA ILE A 356 20.48 0.30 8.66
C ILE A 356 21.47 0.68 9.76
N THR A 357 22.18 1.80 9.60
CA THR A 357 23.15 2.26 10.61
C THR A 357 22.50 3.22 11.61
N ARG A 358 23.04 3.27 12.83
CA ARG A 358 22.62 4.26 13.83
C ARG A 358 22.79 5.69 13.32
N GLN A 359 23.87 5.96 12.59
CA GLN A 359 24.14 7.28 12.03
C GLN A 359 23.08 7.70 11.01
N ASP A 360 22.71 6.82 10.07
CA ASP A 360 21.68 7.12 9.08
C ASP A 360 20.34 7.42 9.75
N ARG A 361 19.98 6.60 10.76
CA ARG A 361 18.78 6.81 11.57
C ARG A 361 18.82 8.15 12.30
N LEU A 362 19.91 8.48 12.98
CA LEU A 362 20.06 9.75 13.70
C LEU A 362 19.98 10.97 12.78
N CYS A 363 20.64 10.92 11.62
CA CYS A 363 20.59 12.01 10.64
C CYS A 363 19.17 12.23 10.10
N ALA A 364 18.50 11.15 9.68
CA ALA A 364 17.13 11.22 9.16
C ALA A 364 16.15 11.83 10.17
N TRP A 365 16.25 11.43 11.43
CA TRP A 365 15.41 11.96 12.51
C TRP A 365 15.74 13.40 12.90
N ARG A 366 17.03 13.76 12.95
CA ARG A 366 17.47 15.12 13.28
C ARG A 366 16.89 16.13 12.29
N GLU A 367 16.91 15.82 10.99
CA GLU A 367 16.36 16.68 9.95
C GLU A 367 14.84 16.91 10.12
N LEU A 368 14.08 15.84 10.34
CA LEU A 368 12.64 15.92 10.56
C LEU A 368 12.30 16.71 11.83
N GLN A 369 12.97 16.41 12.95
CA GLN A 369 12.75 17.09 14.22
C GLN A 369 13.13 18.57 14.16
N GLN A 370 14.20 18.91 13.45
CA GLN A 370 14.57 20.31 13.22
C GLN A 370 13.50 21.05 12.42
N ALA A 371 12.91 20.42 11.39
CA ALA A 371 11.82 21.01 10.63
C ALA A 371 10.55 21.20 11.48
N ALA A 372 10.21 20.23 12.34
CA ALA A 372 9.11 20.33 13.30
C ALA A 372 9.35 21.44 14.34
N PHE A 373 10.56 21.52 14.91
CA PHE A 373 10.94 22.57 15.86
C PHE A 373 10.85 23.98 15.24
N GLN A 374 11.27 24.11 13.98
CA GLN A 374 11.17 25.34 13.20
C GLN A 374 9.75 25.63 12.70
N LYS A 375 8.76 24.78 13.01
CA LYS A 375 7.38 24.88 12.55
C LYS A 375 7.26 25.01 11.03
N LYS A 376 8.16 24.36 10.28
CA LYS A 376 8.06 24.27 8.83
C LYS A 376 6.73 23.60 8.46
N THR A 377 6.17 24.00 7.33
CA THR A 377 4.97 23.40 6.80
C THR A 377 5.27 22.51 5.60
N ARG A 378 4.33 21.63 5.29
CA ARG A 378 4.33 20.76 4.11
C ARG A 378 2.95 20.75 3.45
N PRO A 379 2.86 20.37 2.17
CA PRO A 379 1.59 20.14 1.50
C PRO A 379 0.75 19.05 2.17
N PHE A 380 -0.57 19.20 2.07
CA PHE A 380 -1.57 18.21 2.48
C PHE A 380 -2.72 18.25 1.49
N PHE A 381 -2.94 17.14 0.79
CA PHE A 381 -3.86 17.04 -0.34
C PHE A 381 -5.16 16.32 0.02
N ARG A 382 -5.37 15.90 1.27
CA ARG A 382 -6.61 15.23 1.67
C ARG A 382 -7.66 16.25 2.11
N ALA A 383 -8.85 16.21 1.51
CA ALA A 383 -9.96 17.08 1.91
C ALA A 383 -10.52 16.67 3.27
N VAL A 384 -10.80 17.66 4.13
CA VAL A 384 -11.34 17.44 5.48
C VAL A 384 -12.46 18.42 5.83
N ASP A 385 -13.43 17.96 6.61
CA ASP A 385 -14.49 18.82 7.15
C ASP A 385 -14.01 19.66 8.35
N LYS A 386 -14.86 20.56 8.84
CA LYS A 386 -14.57 21.42 10.01
C LYS A 386 -14.29 20.65 11.31
N HIS A 387 -14.59 19.34 11.34
CA HIS A 387 -14.37 18.45 12.46
C HIS A 387 -13.19 17.49 12.22
N GLY A 388 -12.44 17.65 11.13
CA GLY A 388 -11.28 16.84 10.76
C GLY A 388 -11.62 15.49 10.14
N ARG A 389 -12.87 15.23 9.74
CA ARG A 389 -13.23 14.00 9.01
C ARG A 389 -12.74 14.09 7.57
N MET A 390 -12.10 13.03 7.09
CA MET A 390 -11.54 12.95 5.75
C MET A 390 -12.60 12.53 4.73
N TYR A 391 -12.56 13.16 3.56
CA TYR A 391 -13.29 12.71 2.38
C TYR A 391 -12.43 11.77 1.53
N ALA A 392 -13.08 10.94 0.71
CA ALA A 392 -12.39 10.04 -0.21
C ALA A 392 -11.64 10.79 -1.34
N GLY A 393 -12.06 12.02 -1.67
CA GLY A 393 -11.41 12.88 -2.65
C GLY A 393 -10.23 13.67 -2.09
N GLY A 394 -9.31 14.04 -3.00
CA GLY A 394 -8.20 14.94 -2.73
C GLY A 394 -8.56 16.41 -2.93
N LEU A 395 -7.56 17.28 -2.80
CA LEU A 395 -7.62 18.71 -3.01
C LEU A 395 -6.81 19.08 -4.25
N ASP A 396 -7.35 19.92 -5.12
CA ASP A 396 -6.60 20.47 -6.27
C ASP A 396 -5.45 21.39 -5.82
N ARG A 397 -5.61 22.05 -4.67
CA ARG A 397 -4.59 22.89 -4.04
C ARG A 397 -4.33 22.39 -2.61
N PRO A 398 -3.07 22.16 -2.22
CA PRO A 398 -2.78 21.63 -0.91
C PRO A 398 -3.04 22.66 0.18
N ILE A 399 -3.45 22.17 1.35
CA ILE A 399 -3.40 22.94 2.59
C ILE A 399 -2.01 22.75 3.19
N GLN A 400 -1.40 23.84 3.68
CA GLN A 400 -0.11 23.74 4.36
C GLN A 400 -0.31 23.30 5.80
N ARG A 401 0.37 22.22 6.21
CA ARG A 401 0.32 21.69 7.58
C ARG A 401 1.72 21.65 8.20
N PRO A 402 1.86 21.98 9.50
CA PRO A 402 3.16 21.90 10.16
C PRO A 402 3.62 20.45 10.34
N PHE A 403 4.94 20.24 10.36
CA PHE A 403 5.52 19.00 10.90
C PHE A 403 5.22 18.86 12.39
N ILE A 404 5.04 17.62 12.84
CA ILE A 404 4.67 17.34 14.22
C ILE A 404 5.91 16.95 15.02
N LEU A 405 6.09 17.58 16.18
CA LEU A 405 7.14 17.20 17.11
C LEU A 405 6.70 15.96 17.88
N ARG A 406 6.80 14.79 17.24
CA ARG A 406 6.47 13.50 17.83
C ARG A 406 7.52 12.47 17.48
N ASP A 407 7.85 11.64 18.46
CA ASP A 407 8.72 10.50 18.26
C ASP A 407 7.89 9.29 17.85
N TRP A 408 7.93 8.98 16.56
CA TRP A 408 7.32 7.79 15.98
C TRP A 408 8.36 6.73 15.59
N ARG A 409 9.58 6.79 16.16
CA ARG A 409 10.56 5.70 16.05
C ARG A 409 9.91 4.37 16.44
N PHE A 410 10.20 3.31 15.68
CA PHE A 410 9.67 1.99 15.96
C PHE A 410 10.02 1.57 17.39
N GLY A 411 9.01 1.18 18.17
CA GLY A 411 9.11 0.83 19.59
C GLY A 411 9.07 2.02 20.57
N HIS A 412 8.97 3.25 20.07
CA HIS A 412 8.91 4.49 20.88
C HIS A 412 7.61 5.28 20.68
N TYR A 413 6.73 4.84 19.77
CA TYR A 413 5.47 5.54 19.52
C TYR A 413 4.54 5.41 20.73
N GLU A 414 4.36 6.50 21.46
CA GLU A 414 3.37 6.58 22.54
C GLU A 414 1.99 6.88 21.95
N MET A 415 1.13 5.86 21.88
CA MET A 415 -0.27 6.02 21.48
C MET A 415 -1.03 6.82 22.52
N GLU A 416 -1.37 8.07 22.19
CA GLU A 416 -2.39 8.80 22.94
C GLU A 416 -3.72 8.02 22.87
N GLY A 417 -4.35 7.79 24.02
CA GLY A 417 -5.65 7.12 24.10
C GLY A 417 -6.77 7.86 23.36
N LEU A 418 -8.02 7.41 23.53
CA LEU A 418 -9.20 7.92 22.82
C LEU A 418 -9.30 9.46 22.79
N GLN A 419 -9.47 10.04 21.63
CA GLN A 419 -9.38 11.47 21.37
C GLN A 419 -10.69 12.23 21.61
N ASP A 420 -11.78 11.55 21.96
CA ASP A 420 -13.04 12.19 22.32
C ASP A 420 -12.92 13.09 23.57
N PRO A 421 -13.75 14.15 23.69
CA PRO A 421 -13.64 15.13 24.77
C PRO A 421 -13.68 14.51 26.17
N PHE A 422 -14.51 13.49 26.38
CA PHE A 422 -14.65 12.83 27.68
C PHE A 422 -13.38 12.05 28.01
N SER A 423 -12.87 11.24 27.08
CA SER A 423 -11.63 10.50 27.26
C SER A 423 -10.41 11.41 27.45
N ARG A 424 -10.35 12.55 26.75
CA ARG A 424 -9.32 13.58 26.95
C ARG A 424 -9.41 14.20 28.35
N PHE A 425 -10.62 14.52 28.81
CA PHE A 425 -10.85 15.08 30.14
C PHE A 425 -10.47 14.09 31.24
N ILE A 426 -10.87 12.82 31.12
CA ILE A 426 -10.50 11.76 32.04
C ILE A 426 -8.98 11.56 32.08
N ARG A 427 -8.29 11.55 30.92
CA ARG A 427 -6.82 11.51 30.88
C ARG A 427 -6.19 12.73 31.55
N PHE A 428 -6.74 13.92 31.36
CA PHE A 428 -6.24 15.13 32.01
C PHE A 428 -6.37 15.05 33.54
N ILE A 429 -7.47 14.49 34.05
CA ILE A 429 -7.70 14.30 35.49
C ILE A 429 -6.80 13.21 36.08
N ILE A 430 -6.69 12.08 35.37
CA ILE A 430 -6.00 10.87 35.88
C ILE A 430 -4.50 10.94 35.61
N SER A 431 -4.03 11.79 34.68
CA SER A 431 -2.61 12.03 34.48
C SER A 431 -2.03 12.55 35.79
N PRO A 432 -1.13 11.81 36.45
CA PRO A 432 -0.49 12.34 37.65
C PRO A 432 0.18 13.66 37.27
N ILE A 433 0.16 14.63 38.19
CA ILE A 433 1.05 15.80 38.16
C ILE A 433 2.47 15.26 38.34
N SER A 434 3.00 14.60 37.32
CA SER A 434 4.29 13.94 37.32
C SER A 434 4.93 14.22 35.97
N GLN A 435 5.82 15.21 36.04
CA GLN A 435 6.90 15.49 35.11
C GLN A 435 6.55 15.37 33.63
N LYS A 436 6.36 16.52 32.99
CA LYS A 436 6.89 16.72 31.64
C LYS A 436 8.33 16.19 31.66
N LYS A 437 8.56 14.94 31.23
CA LYS A 437 9.89 14.53 30.81
C LYS A 437 10.25 15.54 29.74
N LYS A 438 11.18 16.44 30.05
CA LYS A 438 11.92 17.15 29.01
C LYS A 438 12.32 16.07 28.03
N ILE A 439 11.99 16.26 26.76
CA ILE A 439 12.61 15.49 25.68
C ILE A 439 14.12 15.66 25.92
N HIS A 440 14.77 14.64 26.47
CA HIS A 440 16.21 14.61 26.57
C HIS A 440 16.67 14.46 25.12
N TYR A 441 17.23 15.54 24.58
CA TYR A 441 18.17 15.40 23.47
C TYR A 441 19.25 14.46 23.98
N ILE A 442 19.36 13.29 23.35
CA ILE A 442 20.47 12.38 23.59
C ILE A 442 21.69 13.03 22.92
N GLU A 443 22.40 13.88 23.67
CA GLU A 443 23.85 13.95 23.58
C GLU A 443 24.36 12.79 24.44
N ASP A 444 24.46 11.60 23.86
CA ASP A 444 25.23 10.52 24.49
C ASP A 444 26.61 10.53 23.83
N ASP A 445 27.56 11.01 24.63
CA ASP A 445 28.99 10.83 24.48
C ASP A 445 29.36 9.34 24.37
N ASP A 446 30.51 9.13 23.71
CA ASP A 446 31.20 7.87 23.47
C ASP A 446 30.95 6.75 24.49
N VAL A 447 30.16 5.74 24.10
CA VAL A 447 30.25 4.39 24.67
C VAL A 447 30.50 3.40 23.55
N SER A 448 31.79 3.14 23.32
CA SER A 448 32.29 2.07 22.49
C SER A 448 31.84 0.71 23.04
N TYR A 449 31.02 -0.01 22.30
CA TYR A 449 30.86 -1.45 22.49
C TYR A 449 31.60 -2.17 21.37
N SER A 450 32.76 -2.72 21.71
CA SER A 450 33.51 -3.68 20.89
C SER A 450 32.71 -4.98 20.81
N ILE A 451 32.38 -5.43 19.60
CA ILE A 451 32.02 -6.83 19.35
C ILE A 451 33.17 -7.45 18.58
N SER A 452 34.09 -8.05 19.33
CA SER A 452 35.03 -9.06 18.88
C SER A 452 34.41 -10.44 19.14
N GLY A 453 34.46 -11.33 18.14
CA GLY A 453 34.13 -12.75 18.25
C GLY A 453 33.06 -13.19 17.28
#